data_AF-A0A1F4BCD9-F1
#
_entry.id   AF-A0A1F4BCD9-F1
#
_cell.length_a   1.000
_cell.length_b   1.000
_cell.length_c   1.000
_cell.angle_alpha   90.00
_cell.angle_beta   90.00
_cell.angle_gamma   90.00
#
_symmetry.space_group_name_H-M   'P 1'
#
loop_
_entity.id
_entity.type
_entity.pdbx_description
1 polymer ?
#
loop_
_entity_poly.entity_id
_entity_poly.type
_entity_poly.pdbx_seq_one_letter_code
_entity_poly.pdbx_strand_id
1 'polypeptide(L)'
;MFYSRQTSLRLHEEHLATLQLWGRLEQSIAARVPEEELDALLRNCAAALAEEVSRHFDFEEQELFTRLAQAGDGDIAGLLTEEHATIRDAAQNLGALLALPRRDAAAQQQLRALALELAERLTAHVQKEEMALLPVLEDLLDEETDRELVLAYANR
;
A
#
# COMPACT_ATOMS: atom_id res chain seq x y z
N MET A 1 -4.19 -15.75 -10.38
CA MET A 1 -5.56 -15.24 -10.18
C MET A 1 -6.05 -14.71 -11.52
N PHE A 2 -7.35 -14.78 -11.83
CA PHE A 2 -7.92 -14.17 -13.03
C PHE A 2 -8.95 -13.14 -12.58
N TYR A 3 -8.82 -11.90 -13.04
CA TYR A 3 -9.75 -10.80 -12.74
C TYR A 3 -10.58 -10.48 -13.97
N SER A 4 -11.88 -10.40 -13.78
CA SER A 4 -12.86 -10.01 -14.81
C SER A 4 -13.12 -8.50 -14.79
N ARG A 5 -12.88 -7.83 -13.65
CA ARG A 5 -12.97 -6.38 -13.51
C ARG A 5 -11.61 -5.71 -13.72
N GLN A 6 -11.60 -4.62 -14.48
CA GLN A 6 -10.40 -3.84 -14.74
C GLN A 6 -9.91 -3.13 -13.48
N THR A 7 -10.84 -2.72 -12.60
CA THR A 7 -10.51 -2.15 -11.29
C THR A 7 -9.71 -3.14 -10.46
N SER A 8 -10.19 -4.38 -10.29
CA SER A 8 -9.48 -5.42 -9.54
C SER A 8 -8.13 -5.77 -10.16
N LEU A 9 -8.05 -5.86 -11.50
CA LEU A 9 -6.78 -6.09 -12.19
C LEU A 9 -5.78 -4.97 -11.91
N ARG A 10 -6.23 -3.71 -11.95
CA ARG A 10 -5.37 -2.55 -11.72
C ARG A 10 -4.85 -2.52 -10.29
N LEU A 11 -5.71 -2.75 -9.30
CA LEU A 11 -5.32 -2.85 -7.90
C LEU A 11 -4.31 -3.99 -7.70
N HIS A 12 -4.56 -5.15 -8.29
CA HIS A 12 -3.65 -6.28 -8.24
C HIS A 12 -2.24 -5.96 -8.78
N GLU A 13 -2.14 -5.24 -9.89
CA GLU A 13 -0.84 -4.83 -10.43
C GLU A 13 -0.08 -3.90 -9.47
N GLU A 14 -0.80 -3.00 -8.79
CA GLU A 14 -0.22 -2.10 -7.79
C GLU A 14 0.22 -2.87 -6.54
N HIS A 15 -0.61 -3.80 -6.06
CA HIS A 15 -0.29 -4.71 -4.97
C HIS A 15 0.99 -5.52 -5.24
N LEU A 16 1.12 -6.08 -6.45
CA LEU A 16 2.34 -6.82 -6.84
C LEU A 16 3.57 -5.91 -6.85
N ALA A 17 3.43 -4.67 -7.31
CA ALA A 17 4.52 -3.70 -7.29
C ALA A 17 4.94 -3.33 -5.85
N THR A 18 3.96 -3.13 -4.96
CA THR A 18 4.18 -2.92 -3.52
C THR A 18 4.93 -4.10 -2.91
N LEU A 19 4.42 -5.33 -3.06
CA LEU A 19 5.07 -6.54 -2.54
C LEU A 19 6.50 -6.73 -3.07
N GLN A 20 6.73 -6.48 -4.36
CA GLN A 20 8.06 -6.61 -4.96
C GLN A 20 9.05 -5.58 -4.39
N LEU A 21 8.63 -4.32 -4.26
CA LEU A 21 9.49 -3.25 -3.78
C LEU A 21 9.87 -3.44 -2.30
N TRP A 22 8.89 -3.75 -1.46
CA TRP A 22 9.10 -3.94 -0.03
C TRP A 22 9.82 -5.24 0.29
N GLY A 23 9.54 -6.32 -0.43
CA GLY A 23 10.32 -7.56 -0.33
C GLY A 23 11.79 -7.37 -0.72
N ARG A 24 12.08 -6.51 -1.71
CA ARG A 24 13.47 -6.13 -2.04
C ARG A 24 14.13 -5.37 -0.89
N LEU A 25 13.41 -4.46 -0.24
CA LEU A 25 13.92 -3.70 0.91
C LEU A 25 14.27 -4.63 2.08
N GLU A 26 13.40 -5.56 2.44
CA GLU A 26 13.65 -6.55 3.50
C GLU A 26 14.91 -7.38 3.19
N GLN A 27 15.03 -7.88 1.96
CA GLN A 27 16.19 -8.63 1.51
C GLN A 27 17.49 -7.80 1.58
N SER A 28 17.45 -6.54 1.15
CA SER A 28 18.60 -5.63 1.23
C SER A 28 19.02 -5.35 2.67
N ILE A 29 18.06 -5.18 3.60
CA ILE A 29 18.35 -5.02 5.03
C ILE A 29 18.98 -6.30 5.60
N ALA A 30 18.42 -7.47 5.29
CA ALA A 30 18.92 -8.76 5.75
C ALA A 30 20.34 -9.06 5.21
N ALA A 31 20.59 -8.74 3.93
CA ALA A 31 21.87 -8.90 3.27
C ALA A 31 22.94 -7.89 3.72
N ARG A 32 22.55 -6.86 4.49
CA ARG A 32 23.43 -5.77 4.94
C ARG A 32 24.16 -5.09 3.79
N VAL A 33 23.42 -4.74 2.73
CA VAL A 33 23.96 -3.96 1.60
C VAL A 33 24.56 -2.63 2.11
N PRO A 34 25.48 -2.01 1.35
CA PRO A 34 26.07 -0.73 1.73
C PRO A 34 25.01 0.31 2.07
N GLU A 35 25.28 1.16 3.06
CA GLU A 35 24.31 2.15 3.54
C GLU A 35 23.79 3.03 2.42
N GLU A 36 24.65 3.50 1.50
CA GLU A 36 24.25 4.33 0.36
C GLU A 36 23.22 3.66 -0.56
N GLU A 37 23.37 2.35 -0.80
CA GLU A 37 22.46 1.56 -1.62
C GLU A 37 21.11 1.39 -0.92
N LEU A 38 21.13 1.05 0.37
CA LEU A 38 19.92 0.96 1.17
C LEU A 38 19.19 2.29 1.25
N ASP A 39 19.93 3.39 1.38
CA ASP A 39 19.36 4.73 1.49
C ASP A 39 18.66 5.18 0.21
N ALA A 40 19.23 4.82 -0.94
CA ALA A 40 18.57 5.02 -2.24
C ALA A 40 17.29 4.18 -2.35
N LEU A 41 17.33 2.92 -1.89
CA LEU A 41 16.16 2.05 -1.88
C LEU A 41 15.05 2.57 -0.95
N LEU A 42 15.40 3.02 0.26
CA LEU A 42 14.46 3.61 1.21
C LEU A 42 13.78 4.87 0.67
N ARG A 43 14.52 5.72 -0.06
CA ARG A 43 13.93 6.88 -0.75
C ARG A 43 12.94 6.46 -1.84
N ASN A 44 13.25 5.41 -2.60
CA ASN A 44 12.31 4.86 -3.58
C ASN A 44 11.06 4.27 -2.90
N CYS A 45 11.23 3.53 -1.80
CA CYS A 45 10.11 3.01 -1.00
C CYS A 45 9.25 4.14 -0.44
N ALA A 46 9.84 5.22 0.09
CA ALA A 46 9.09 6.35 0.61
C ALA A 46 8.33 7.10 -0.49
N ALA A 47 8.89 7.24 -1.69
CA ALA A 47 8.20 7.85 -2.82
C ALA A 47 7.02 6.98 -3.30
N ALA A 48 7.20 5.66 -3.41
CA ALA A 48 6.13 4.74 -3.75
C ALA A 48 5.03 4.70 -2.66
N LEU A 49 5.43 4.72 -1.39
CA LEU A 49 4.50 4.76 -0.26
C LEU A 49 3.68 6.05 -0.25
N ALA A 50 4.29 7.19 -0.60
CA ALA A 50 3.57 8.46 -0.69
C ALA A 50 2.43 8.37 -1.72
N GLU A 51 2.69 7.75 -2.87
CA GLU A 51 1.69 7.51 -3.91
C GLU A 51 0.58 6.55 -3.44
N GLU A 52 0.97 5.44 -2.79
CA GLU A 52 0.02 4.47 -2.22
C GLU A 52 -0.94 5.15 -1.25
N VAL A 53 -0.39 5.86 -0.25
CA VAL A 53 -1.21 6.47 0.80
C VAL A 53 -2.03 7.66 0.31
N SER A 54 -1.70 8.29 -0.82
CA SER A 54 -2.46 9.44 -1.33
C SER A 54 -3.42 9.11 -2.45
N ARG A 55 -3.10 8.14 -3.31
CA ARG A 55 -3.92 7.82 -4.48
C ARG A 55 -4.65 6.50 -4.31
N HIS A 56 -3.94 5.45 -3.90
CA HIS A 56 -4.52 4.11 -3.75
C HIS A 56 -5.53 4.09 -2.60
N PHE A 57 -5.08 4.40 -1.38
CA PHE A 57 -5.95 4.41 -0.20
C PHE A 57 -7.13 5.37 -0.35
N ASP A 58 -6.91 6.56 -0.89
CA ASP A 58 -7.98 7.53 -1.11
C ASP A 58 -9.03 7.05 -2.13
N PHE A 59 -8.62 6.29 -3.14
CA PHE A 59 -9.56 5.69 -4.09
C PHE A 59 -10.39 4.60 -3.42
N GLU A 60 -9.74 3.69 -2.71
CA GLU A 60 -10.43 2.60 -2.02
C GLU A 60 -11.41 3.13 -0.97
N GLU A 61 -10.97 4.03 -0.10
CA GLU A 61 -11.80 4.61 0.96
C GLU A 61 -13.00 5.37 0.41
N GLN A 62 -12.79 6.20 -0.62
CA GLN A 62 -13.85 7.08 -1.14
C GLN A 62 -14.80 6.35 -2.08
N GLU A 63 -14.32 5.38 -2.85
CA GLU A 63 -15.13 4.72 -3.88
C GLU A 63 -15.51 3.29 -3.49
N LEU A 64 -14.53 2.44 -3.20
CA LEU A 64 -14.75 1.00 -3.05
C LEU A 64 -15.37 0.65 -1.70
N PHE A 65 -14.78 1.16 -0.62
CA PHE A 65 -15.22 0.93 0.76
C PHE A 65 -16.61 1.53 1.00
N THR A 66 -16.90 2.69 0.39
CA THR A 66 -18.24 3.28 0.41
C THR A 66 -19.27 2.35 -0.26
N ARG A 67 -18.95 1.74 -1.40
CA ARG A 67 -19.84 0.79 -2.10
C ARG A 67 -20.01 -0.52 -1.33
N LEU A 68 -18.94 -1.05 -0.75
CA LEU A 68 -18.98 -2.24 0.11
C LEU A 68 -19.90 -2.03 1.31
N ALA A 69 -19.76 -0.90 1.99
CA ALA A 69 -20.64 -0.56 3.11
C ALA A 69 -22.11 -0.45 2.69
N GLN A 70 -22.39 0.08 1.51
CA GLN A 70 -23.75 0.16 0.95
C GLN A 70 -24.31 -1.21 0.55
N ALA A 71 -23.45 -2.14 0.15
CA ALA A 71 -23.81 -3.51 -0.23
C ALA A 71 -23.97 -4.47 0.96
N GLY A 72 -23.55 -4.06 2.17
CA GLY A 72 -23.62 -4.87 3.39
C GLY A 72 -22.29 -5.49 3.81
N ASP A 73 -21.21 -5.27 3.06
CA ASP A 73 -19.85 -5.75 3.32
C ASP A 73 -19.00 -4.67 4.04
N GLY A 74 -19.62 -3.94 4.98
CA GLY A 74 -18.96 -2.83 5.67
C GLY A 74 -17.85 -3.23 6.65
N ASP A 75 -17.85 -4.48 7.14
CA ASP A 75 -16.88 -4.93 8.14
C ASP A 75 -15.46 -4.98 7.58
N ILE A 76 -15.29 -5.46 6.34
CA ILE A 76 -13.97 -5.47 5.66
C ILE A 76 -13.49 -4.06 5.34
N ALA A 77 -14.39 -3.19 4.88
CA ALA A 77 -14.09 -1.79 4.62
C ALA A 77 -13.63 -1.06 5.91
N GLY A 78 -14.30 -1.32 7.04
CA GLY A 78 -13.91 -0.77 8.34
C GLY A 78 -12.52 -1.22 8.77
N LEU A 79 -12.24 -2.52 8.70
CA LEU A 79 -10.93 -3.09 9.03
C LEU A 79 -9.80 -2.47 8.19
N LEU A 80 -9.96 -2.43 6.86
CA LEU A 80 -8.92 -1.91 5.97
C LEU A 80 -8.70 -0.41 6.17
N THR A 81 -9.75 0.36 6.45
CA THR A 81 -9.63 1.80 6.78
C THR A 81 -8.79 2.03 8.04
N GLU A 82 -8.94 1.20 9.08
CA GLU A 82 -8.11 1.28 10.29
C GLU A 82 -6.63 0.94 10.00
N GLU A 83 -6.39 0.00 9.09
CA GLU A 83 -5.06 -0.35 8.63
C GLU A 83 -4.43 0.78 7.82
N HIS A 84 -5.17 1.43 6.91
CA HIS A 84 -4.73 2.60 6.17
C HIS A 84 -4.26 3.72 7.11
N ALA A 85 -5.04 4.03 8.14
CA ALA A 85 -4.67 5.05 9.12
C ALA A 85 -3.33 4.72 9.80
N THR A 86 -3.16 3.45 10.22
CA THR A 86 -1.93 2.99 10.84
C THR A 86 -0.72 3.06 9.89
N ILE A 87 -0.91 2.70 8.62
CA ILE A 87 0.12 2.76 7.59
C ILE A 87 0.48 4.22 7.27
N ARG A 88 -0.50 5.12 7.19
CA ARG A 88 -0.28 6.57 6.99
C ARG A 88 0.59 7.16 8.11
N ASP A 89 0.33 6.80 9.37
CA ASP A 89 1.14 7.24 10.50
C ASP A 89 2.59 6.73 10.42
N ALA A 90 2.76 5.45 10.08
CA ALA A 90 4.08 4.86 9.88
C ALA A 90 4.84 5.50 8.68
N ALA A 91 4.14 5.81 7.59
CA ALA A 91 4.68 6.50 6.43
C ALA A 91 5.19 7.91 6.78
N GLN A 92 4.43 8.67 7.58
CA GLN A 92 4.85 9.99 8.05
C GLN A 92 6.12 9.90 8.91
N ASN A 93 6.19 8.93 9.82
CA ASN A 93 7.36 8.69 10.64
C ASN A 93 8.60 8.34 9.80
N LEU A 94 8.43 7.52 8.75
CA LEU A 94 9.51 7.15 7.83
C LEU A 94 10.00 8.37 7.05
N GLY A 95 9.08 9.16 6.51
CA GLY A 95 9.38 10.40 5.81
C GLY A 95 10.14 11.40 6.69
N ALA A 96 9.73 11.56 7.95
CA ALA A 96 10.40 12.43 8.91
C ALA A 96 11.86 12.01 9.17
N LEU A 97 12.11 10.71 9.33
CA LEU A 97 13.47 10.18 9.52
C LEU A 97 14.32 10.34 8.26
N LEU A 98 13.74 10.14 7.07
CA LEU A 98 14.44 10.32 5.80
C LEU A 98 14.76 11.79 5.49
N ALA A 99 13.97 12.73 6.02
CA ALA A 99 14.17 14.16 5.86
C ALA A 99 15.29 14.73 6.75
N LEU A 100 15.80 13.95 7.72
CA LEU A 100 16.90 14.40 8.59
C LEU A 100 18.17 14.65 7.78
N PRO A 101 18.81 15.84 7.90
CA PRO A 101 20.02 16.17 7.13
C PRO A 101 21.23 15.33 7.54
N ARG A 102 21.21 14.80 8.77
CA ARG A 102 22.18 13.84 9.30
C ARG A 102 21.43 12.88 10.23
N ARG A 103 21.73 11.59 10.12
CA ARG A 103 21.23 10.55 11.03
C ARG A 103 22.41 9.99 11.82
N ASP A 104 22.25 9.92 13.14
CA ASP A 104 23.17 9.18 13.99
C ASP A 104 22.84 7.68 13.97
N ALA A 105 23.59 6.88 14.72
CA ALA A 105 23.38 5.43 14.76
C ALA A 105 21.98 5.05 15.29
N ALA A 106 21.42 5.83 16.21
CA ALA A 106 20.09 5.56 16.77
C ALA A 106 19.00 5.84 15.72
N ALA A 107 19.08 6.96 15.01
CA ALA A 107 18.18 7.30 13.92
C ALA A 107 18.29 6.30 12.75
N GLN A 108 19.50 5.82 12.44
CA GLN A 108 19.70 4.78 11.42
C GLN A 108 19.06 3.45 11.82
N GLN A 109 19.17 3.06 13.10
CA GLN A 109 18.54 1.86 13.62
C GLN A 109 17.01 1.99 13.61
N GLN A 110 16.47 3.14 14.03
CA GLN A 110 15.03 3.40 14.03
C GLN A 110 14.47 3.38 12.61
N LEU A 111 15.18 3.97 11.64
CA LEU A 111 14.81 3.96 10.23
C LEU A 111 14.68 2.53 9.70
N ARG A 112 15.64 1.66 10.01
CA ARG A 112 15.62 0.24 9.61
C ARG A 112 14.47 -0.53 10.26
N ALA A 113 14.23 -0.31 11.55
CA ALA A 113 13.14 -0.95 12.27
C ALA A 113 11.78 -0.56 11.67
N LEU A 114 11.56 0.74 11.43
CA LEU A 114 10.33 1.25 10.85
C LEU A 114 10.14 0.77 9.40
N ALA A 115 11.22 0.69 8.62
CA ALA A 115 11.18 0.16 7.27
C ALA A 115 10.73 -1.32 7.23
N LEU A 116 11.20 -2.14 8.17
CA LEU A 116 10.76 -3.54 8.29
C LEU A 116 9.31 -3.64 8.78
N GLU A 117 8.91 -2.80 9.73
CA GLU A 117 7.51 -2.74 10.18
C GLU A 117 6.57 -2.39 9.02
N LEU A 118 6.92 -1.38 8.21
CA LEU A 118 6.15 -1.01 7.03
C LEU A 118 6.08 -2.14 6.01
N ALA A 119 7.18 -2.85 5.77
CA ALA A 119 7.19 -4.00 4.87
C ALA A 119 6.21 -5.09 5.34
N GLU A 120 6.21 -5.42 6.63
CA GLU A 120 5.30 -6.39 7.22
C GLU A 120 3.83 -5.93 7.12
N ARG A 121 3.56 -4.67 7.49
CA ARG A 121 2.21 -4.10 7.45
C ARG A 121 1.64 -4.08 6.03
N LEU A 122 2.39 -3.57 5.07
CA LEU A 122 1.96 -3.49 3.67
C LEU A 122 1.76 -4.88 3.08
N THR A 123 2.65 -5.82 3.39
CA THR A 123 2.48 -7.22 2.94
C THR A 123 1.21 -7.84 3.51
N ALA A 124 0.97 -7.70 4.81
CA ALA A 124 -0.22 -8.26 5.45
C ALA A 124 -1.51 -7.58 4.99
N HIS A 125 -1.46 -6.28 4.72
CA HIS A 125 -2.57 -5.47 4.22
C HIS A 125 -2.95 -5.88 2.79
N VAL A 126 -1.99 -5.85 1.87
CA VAL A 126 -2.17 -6.31 0.48
C VAL A 126 -2.68 -7.74 0.42
N GLN A 127 -2.19 -8.64 1.28
CA GLN A 127 -2.69 -10.02 1.32
C GLN A 127 -4.17 -10.10 1.70
N LYS A 128 -4.66 -9.26 2.61
CA LYS A 128 -6.10 -9.22 2.95
C LYS A 128 -6.91 -8.69 1.79
N GLU A 129 -6.41 -7.68 1.09
CA GLU A 129 -7.11 -7.13 -0.07
C GLU A 129 -7.20 -8.13 -1.20
N GLU A 130 -6.09 -8.75 -1.57
CA GLU A 130 -6.03 -9.81 -2.57
C GLU A 130 -6.95 -10.99 -2.23
N MET A 131 -6.98 -11.42 -0.97
CA MET A 131 -7.70 -12.63 -0.56
C MET A 131 -9.16 -12.39 -0.18
N ALA A 132 -9.54 -11.17 0.18
CA ALA A 132 -10.87 -10.87 0.70
C ALA A 132 -11.55 -9.68 0.00
N LEU A 133 -10.83 -8.58 -0.26
CA LEU A 133 -11.42 -7.40 -0.91
C LEU A 133 -11.69 -7.65 -2.39
N LEU A 134 -10.67 -8.01 -3.17
CA LEU A 134 -10.77 -8.14 -4.62
C LEU A 134 -11.82 -9.19 -5.04
N PRO A 135 -11.94 -10.37 -4.38
CA PRO A 135 -13.02 -11.31 -4.68
C PRO A 135 -14.43 -10.71 -4.50
N VAL A 136 -14.65 -9.90 -3.46
CA VAL A 136 -15.95 -9.26 -3.24
C VAL A 136 -16.21 -8.19 -4.31
N LEU A 137 -15.18 -7.45 -4.73
CA LEU A 137 -15.31 -6.46 -5.81
C LEU A 137 -15.68 -7.10 -7.16
N GLU A 138 -15.17 -8.29 -7.46
CA GLU A 138 -15.54 -9.02 -8.69
C GLU A 138 -17.05 -9.30 -8.78
N ASP A 139 -17.66 -9.62 -7.64
CA ASP A 139 -19.10 -9.91 -7.53
C ASP A 139 -19.93 -8.62 -7.41
N LEU A 140 -19.40 -7.59 -6.74
CA LEU A 140 -20.09 -6.34 -6.46
C LEU A 140 -20.18 -5.41 -7.68
N LEU A 141 -19.12 -5.31 -8.46
CA LEU A 141 -19.05 -4.38 -9.59
C LEU A 141 -19.67 -5.02 -10.83
N ASP A 142 -20.57 -4.28 -11.49
CA ASP A 142 -20.98 -4.59 -12.85
C ASP A 142 -20.01 -3.98 -13.88
N GLU A 143 -20.16 -4.33 -15.15
CA GLU A 143 -19.26 -3.87 -16.23
C GLU A 143 -19.28 -2.35 -16.42
N GLU A 144 -20.43 -1.71 -16.21
CA GLU A 144 -20.57 -0.27 -16.37
C GLU A 144 -19.86 0.48 -15.24
N THR A 145 -20.11 0.08 -14.01
CA THR A 145 -19.50 0.66 -12.80
C THR A 145 -17.99 0.43 -12.77
N ASP A 146 -17.53 -0.77 -13.13
CA ASP A 146 -16.09 -1.08 -13.22
C ASP A 146 -15.38 -0.17 -14.22
N ARG A 147 -15.99 0.02 -15.41
CA ARG A 147 -15.44 0.91 -16.44
C ARG A 147 -15.37 2.37 -15.96
N GLU A 148 -16.37 2.84 -15.24
CA GLU A 148 -16.37 4.19 -14.69
C GLU A 148 -15.31 4.36 -13.60
N LEU A 149 -15.18 3.39 -12.70
CA LEU A 149 -14.21 3.41 -11.61
C LEU A 149 -12.77 3.38 -12.11
N VAL A 150 -12.44 2.47 -13.05
CA VAL A 150 -11.07 2.40 -13.58
C VAL A 150 -10.67 3.68 -14.31
N LEU A 151 -11.62 4.33 -15.02
CA LEU A 151 -11.38 5.62 -15.66
C LEU A 151 -11.22 6.74 -14.64
N ALA A 152 -12.03 6.78 -13.59
CA ALA A 152 -11.89 7.75 -12.52
C ALA A 152 -10.53 7.58 -11.82
N TYR A 153 -10.12 6.33 -11.58
CA TYR A 153 -8.87 6.02 -10.90
C TYR A 153 -7.62 6.37 -11.72
N ALA A 154 -7.66 6.17 -13.04
CA ALA A 154 -6.57 6.52 -13.95
C ALA A 154 -6.38 8.04 -14.13
N ASN A 155 -7.38 8.85 -13.82
CA ASN A 155 -7.37 10.31 -14.00
C ASN A 155 -7.12 11.08 -12.68
N ARG A 156 -6.81 10.38 -11.58
CA ARG A 156 -6.41 10.98 -10.30
C ARG A 156 -4.94 11.35 -10.29
#